data_AF-A0A4Y1ZR46-F1
#
_entry.id   AF-A0A4Y1ZR46-F1
#
_cell.length_a   1.000
_cell.length_b   1.000
_cell.length_c   1.000
_cell.angle_alpha   90.00
_cell.angle_beta   90.00
_cell.angle_gamma   90.00
#
_symmetry.space_group_name_H-M   'P 1'
#
loop_
_entity.id
_entity.type
_entity.pdbx_description
1 polymer ?
#
loop_
_entity_poly.entity_id
_entity_poly.type
_entity_poly.pdbx_seq_one_letter_code
_entity_poly.pdbx_strand_id
1 'polypeptide(L)'
;DERGVRRAVSARCTIFRWCQRYEAGRVNIKDLSRPGQAHVVTNIATISAVNELIRQNRRITTSEIAAEMSIREVTVHHIIHKKFGYGNVCAQWVPMHVSENQKTAR
;
A
#
# COMPACT_ATOMS: atom_id res chain seq x y z
N ASP A 1 7.75 -31.06 18.73
CA ASP A 1 7.77 -30.30 17.46
C ASP A 1 6.51 -29.45 17.39
N GLU A 2 6.62 -28.15 17.66
CA GLU A 2 5.48 -27.22 17.85
C GLU A 2 4.78 -26.81 16.55
N ARG A 3 5.24 -27.35 15.41
CA ARG A 3 4.70 -27.10 14.08
C ARG A 3 3.34 -27.77 13.81
N GLY A 4 2.95 -28.76 14.61
CA GLY A 4 1.67 -29.49 14.44
C GLY A 4 0.44 -28.82 15.06
N VAL A 5 0.62 -27.91 16.04
CA VAL A 5 -0.50 -27.36 16.82
C VAL A 5 -1.25 -26.24 16.08
N ARG A 6 -0.66 -25.70 15.00
CA ARG A 6 -1.22 -24.56 14.24
C ARG A 6 -2.12 -24.94 13.07
N ARG A 7 -2.27 -26.22 12.72
CA ARG A 7 -3.09 -26.65 11.55
C ARG A 7 -3.85 -27.95 11.80
N ALA A 8 -4.68 -27.99 12.83
CA ALA A 8 -5.82 -28.92 12.86
C ALA A 8 -6.84 -28.44 13.90
N VAL A 9 -7.57 -27.36 13.59
CA VAL A 9 -8.87 -27.20 14.25
C VAL A 9 -9.77 -28.27 13.65
N SER A 10 -9.94 -29.39 14.36
CA SER A 10 -10.84 -30.47 13.98
C SER A 10 -12.22 -29.90 13.60
N ALA A 11 -12.88 -30.47 12.58
CA ALA A 11 -14.20 -30.02 12.13
C ALA A 11 -15.20 -29.89 13.30
N ARG A 12 -15.11 -30.80 14.28
CA ARG A 12 -15.92 -30.76 15.52
C ARG A 12 -15.68 -29.50 16.36
N CYS A 13 -14.42 -29.07 16.52
CA CYS A 13 -14.07 -27.86 17.28
C CYS A 13 -14.57 -26.59 16.58
N THR A 14 -14.58 -26.58 15.23
CA THR A 14 -15.12 -25.45 14.46
C THR A 14 -16.64 -25.36 14.60
N ILE A 15 -17.35 -26.49 14.52
CA ILE A 15 -18.82 -26.55 14.70
C ILE A 15 -19.20 -26.05 16.10
N PHE A 16 -18.57 -26.60 17.14
CA PHE A 16 -18.87 -26.21 18.52
C PHE A 16 -18.64 -24.70 18.76
N ARG A 17 -17.54 -24.15 18.26
CA ARG A 17 -17.24 -22.71 18.35
C ARG A 17 -18.28 -21.86 17.59
N TRP A 18 -18.83 -22.34 16.48
CA TRP A 18 -19.89 -21.64 15.76
C TRP A 18 -21.22 -21.69 16.51
N CYS A 19 -21.61 -22.84 17.07
CA CYS A 19 -22.81 -22.98 17.90
C CYS A 19 -22.78 -22.01 19.10
N GLN A 20 -21.66 -21.99 19.83
CA GLN A 20 -21.49 -21.05 20.95
C GLN A 20 -21.62 -19.58 20.54
N ARG A 21 -21.05 -19.21 19.38
CA ARG A 21 -21.16 -17.84 18.87
C ARG A 21 -22.59 -17.48 18.46
N TYR A 22 -23.31 -18.44 17.88
CA TYR A 22 -24.71 -18.26 17.52
C TYR A 22 -25.61 -18.09 18.75
N GLU A 23 -25.43 -18.92 19.78
CA GLU A 23 -26.11 -18.77 21.07
C GLU A 23 -25.78 -17.43 21.75
N ALA A 24 -24.56 -16.94 21.58
CA ALA A 24 -24.14 -15.61 22.03
C ALA A 24 -24.68 -14.45 21.15
N GLY A 25 -25.62 -14.72 20.22
CA GLY A 25 -26.30 -13.71 19.41
C GLY A 25 -25.56 -13.31 18.12
N ARG A 26 -24.49 -14.01 17.72
CA ARG A 26 -23.80 -13.74 16.45
C ARG A 26 -24.64 -14.28 15.28
N VAL A 27 -25.39 -13.39 14.63
CA VAL A 27 -26.18 -13.68 13.42
C VAL A 27 -25.41 -13.48 12.11
N ASN A 28 -24.28 -12.75 12.14
CA ASN A 28 -23.50 -12.49 10.93
C ASN A 28 -22.61 -13.70 10.57
N ILE A 29 -22.91 -14.29 9.41
CA ILE A 29 -22.19 -15.44 8.83
C ILE A 29 -20.84 -15.01 8.24
N LYS A 30 -20.67 -13.74 7.85
CA LYS A 30 -19.41 -13.25 7.29
C LYS A 30 -18.30 -13.28 8.34
N ASP A 31 -17.08 -13.54 7.88
CA ASP A 31 -15.87 -13.40 8.68
C ASP A 31 -15.79 -11.96 9.22
N LEU A 32 -15.48 -11.84 10.51
CA LEU A 32 -15.13 -10.54 11.07
C LEU A 32 -13.83 -10.07 10.43
N SER A 33 -13.67 -8.75 10.33
CA SER A 33 -12.40 -8.14 9.96
C SER A 33 -11.30 -8.75 10.82
N ARG A 34 -10.43 -9.52 10.17
CA ARG A 34 -9.28 -10.10 10.86
C ARG A 34 -8.38 -8.94 11.25
N PRO A 35 -7.82 -8.92 12.47
CA PRO A 35 -6.72 -8.02 12.75
C PRO A 35 -5.65 -8.33 11.71
N GLY A 36 -5.47 -7.41 10.76
CA GLY A 36 -4.42 -7.53 9.76
C GLY A 36 -3.07 -7.55 10.46
N GLN A 37 -2.04 -8.06 9.79
CA GLN A 37 -0.69 -7.81 10.24
C GLN A 37 -0.54 -6.29 10.36
N ALA A 38 -0.30 -5.81 11.57
CA ALA A 38 -0.03 -4.42 11.77
C ALA A 38 1.22 -4.13 10.93
N HIS A 39 1.06 -3.32 9.88
CA HIS A 39 2.16 -2.66 9.18
C HIS A 39 2.75 -1.64 10.17
N VAL A 40 3.29 -2.15 11.28
CA VAL A 40 4.02 -1.42 12.28
C VAL A 40 5.24 -0.91 11.54
N VAL A 41 5.21 0.39 11.27
CA VAL A 41 6.32 1.21 10.80
C VAL A 41 6.67 1.01 9.32
N THR A 42 5.77 1.42 8.44
CA THR A 42 6.26 2.36 7.41
C THR A 42 6.52 3.65 8.17
N ASN A 43 7.78 3.88 8.57
CA ASN A 43 8.20 5.03 9.36
C ASN A 43 7.62 6.30 8.71
N ILE A 44 6.99 7.18 9.49
CA ILE A 44 6.45 8.44 8.97
C ILE A 44 7.55 9.19 8.21
N ALA A 45 8.80 9.11 8.68
CA ALA A 45 9.97 9.64 7.98
C ALA A 45 10.13 9.06 6.58
N THR A 46 9.98 7.75 6.41
CA THR A 46 10.02 7.08 5.10
C THR A 46 8.89 7.54 4.18
N ILE A 47 7.66 7.65 4.70
CA ILE A 47 6.54 8.15 3.90
C ILE A 47 6.83 9.58 3.43
N SER A 48 7.27 10.46 4.34
CA SER A 48 7.62 11.84 3.99
C SER A 48 8.74 11.91 2.96
N ALA A 49 9.81 11.12 3.14
CA ALA A 49 10.94 11.11 2.21
C ALA A 49 10.53 10.61 0.81
N VAL A 50 9.67 9.58 0.71
CA VAL A 50 9.09 9.15 -0.58
C VAL A 50 8.33 10.31 -1.25
N ASN A 51 7.55 11.06 -0.48
CA ASN A 51 6.83 12.22 -1.02
C ASN A 51 7.78 13.32 -1.49
N GLU A 52 8.88 13.57 -0.79
CA GLU A 52 9.89 14.56 -1.20
C GLU A 52 10.57 14.18 -2.51
N LEU A 53 10.98 12.92 -2.69
CA LEU A 53 11.55 12.45 -3.97
C LEU A 53 10.58 12.64 -5.14
N ILE A 54 9.30 12.29 -4.94
CA ILE A 54 8.27 12.49 -5.96
C ILE A 54 8.06 13.98 -6.27
N ARG A 55 8.17 14.86 -5.26
CA ARG A 55 8.04 16.31 -5.46
C ARG A 55 9.22 16.91 -6.20
N GLN A 56 10.43 16.42 -5.95
CA GLN A 56 11.66 16.85 -6.63
C GLN A 56 11.69 16.41 -8.09
N ASN A 57 11.33 15.16 -8.36
CA ASN A 57 11.25 14.63 -9.72
C ASN A 57 9.90 13.93 -9.96
N ARG A 58 9.00 14.62 -10.65
CA ARG A 58 7.66 14.10 -10.98
C ARG A 58 7.67 12.90 -11.93
N ARG A 59 8.81 12.59 -12.55
CA ARG A 59 8.98 11.45 -13.48
C ARG A 59 9.76 10.29 -12.86
N ILE A 60 10.07 10.35 -11.56
CA ILE A 60 10.80 9.28 -10.87
C ILE A 60 9.99 7.98 -10.87
N THR A 61 10.66 6.86 -11.08
CA THR A 61 10.04 5.53 -11.13
C THR A 61 9.98 4.88 -9.74
N THR A 62 9.06 3.94 -9.56
CA THR A 62 8.94 3.18 -8.30
C THR A 62 10.22 2.39 -7.99
N SER A 63 10.91 1.87 -9.01
CA SER A 63 12.19 1.16 -8.85
C SER A 63 13.32 2.08 -8.41
N GLU A 64 13.40 3.31 -8.93
CA GLU A 64 14.42 4.28 -8.52
C GLU A 64 14.24 4.68 -7.05
N ILE A 65 13.00 4.98 -6.63
CA ILE A 65 12.69 5.26 -5.21
C ILE A 65 13.06 4.06 -4.33
N ALA A 66 12.72 2.85 -4.77
CA ALA A 66 13.01 1.62 -4.03
C ALA A 66 14.51 1.41 -3.84
N ALA A 67 15.31 1.65 -4.87
CA ALA A 67 16.77 1.58 -4.82
C ALA A 67 17.36 2.67 -3.91
N GLU A 68 16.93 3.92 -4.08
CA GLU A 68 17.43 5.06 -3.32
C GLU A 68 17.15 4.93 -1.81
N MET A 69 15.96 4.46 -1.44
CA MET A 69 15.58 4.28 -0.04
C MET A 69 15.95 2.91 0.53
N SER A 70 16.46 1.99 -0.29
CA SER A 70 16.67 0.58 0.09
C SER A 70 15.42 -0.09 0.65
N ILE A 71 14.28 0.14 -0.01
CA ILE A 71 12.96 -0.39 0.38
C ILE A 71 12.45 -1.32 -0.72
N ARG A 72 11.65 -2.31 -0.33
CA ARG A 72 10.94 -3.16 -1.30
C ARG A 72 10.02 -2.32 -2.18
N GLU A 73 10.11 -2.52 -3.48
CA GLU A 73 9.28 -1.86 -4.49
C GLU A 73 7.78 -1.97 -4.20
N VAL A 74 7.32 -3.14 -3.70
CA VAL A 74 5.93 -3.37 -3.29
C VAL A 74 5.47 -2.38 -2.21
N THR A 75 6.35 -2.03 -1.27
CA THR A 75 6.06 -1.06 -0.22
C THR A 75 5.96 0.34 -0.78
N VAL A 76 6.87 0.72 -1.69
CA VAL A 76 6.83 2.02 -2.37
C VAL A 76 5.53 2.16 -3.19
N HIS A 77 5.18 1.14 -3.96
CA HIS A 77 3.93 1.08 -4.71
C HIS A 77 2.70 1.24 -3.79
N HIS A 78 2.70 0.56 -2.62
CA HIS A 78 1.64 0.73 -1.63
C HIS A 78 1.58 2.16 -1.09
N ILE A 79 2.72 2.79 -0.77
CA ILE A 79 2.76 4.18 -0.30
C ILE A 79 2.19 5.12 -1.36
N ILE A 80 2.66 5.03 -2.61
CA ILE A 80 2.23 5.91 -3.70
C ILE A 80 0.72 5.80 -3.93
N HIS A 81 0.19 4.59 -4.08
CA HIS A 81 -1.22 4.41 -4.47
C HIS A 81 -2.20 4.35 -3.30
N LYS A 82 -1.82 3.82 -2.13
CA LYS A 82 -2.73 3.66 -0.98
C LYS A 82 -2.58 4.77 0.05
N LYS A 83 -1.39 5.36 0.23
CA LYS A 83 -1.19 6.46 1.19
C LYS A 83 -1.38 7.82 0.53
N PHE A 84 -0.78 8.06 -0.64
CA PHE A 84 -0.89 9.34 -1.33
C PHE A 84 -2.04 9.39 -2.35
N GLY A 85 -2.46 8.24 -2.88
CA GLY A 85 -3.47 8.21 -3.93
C GLY A 85 -2.97 8.77 -5.26
N TYR A 86 -1.66 8.81 -5.48
CA TYR A 86 -1.10 9.26 -6.74
C TYR A 86 -1.38 8.24 -7.85
N GLY A 87 -1.63 8.78 -9.05
CA GLY A 87 -1.78 8.02 -10.28
C GLY A 87 -0.75 8.49 -11.31
N ASN A 88 -0.35 7.58 -12.19
CA ASN A 88 0.51 7.94 -13.31
C ASN A 88 -0.31 8.66 -14.37
N VAL A 89 0.17 9.82 -14.81
CA VAL A 89 -0.42 10.59 -15.92
C VAL A 89 0.56 10.61 -17.08
N CYS A 90 0.05 10.42 -18.30
CA CYS A 90 0.87 10.56 -19.50
C CYS A 90 1.19 12.04 -19.73
N ALA A 91 2.46 12.36 -20.00
CA ALA A 91 2.85 13.72 -20.35
C ALA A 91 2.24 14.11 -21.71
N GLN A 92 1.75 15.34 -21.81
CA GLN A 92 1.28 15.90 -23.07
C GLN A 92 2.49 16.25 -23.96
N TRP A 93 2.39 15.95 -25.25
CA TRP A 93 3.36 16.39 -26.24
C TRP A 93 3.29 17.91 -26.38
N VAL A 94 4.42 18.58 -26.13
CA VAL A 94 4.57 20.03 -26.35
C VAL A 94 5.39 20.23 -27.62
N PRO A 95 4.84 20.90 -28.65
CA PRO A 95 5.58 21.21 -29.86
C PRO A 95 6.70 22.21 -29.57
N MET A 96 7.93 21.76 -29.81
CA MET A 96 9.19 22.52 -29.86
C MET A 96 9.64 23.18 -28.53
N HIS A 97 10.95 23.22 -28.34
CA HIS A 97 11.58 23.89 -27.20
C HIS A 97 11.51 25.41 -27.40
N VAL A 98 10.50 26.05 -26.81
CA VAL A 98 10.29 27.49 -26.90
C VAL A 98 11.40 28.22 -26.14
N SER A 99 12.15 29.07 -26.84
CA SER A 99 13.18 29.92 -26.21
C SER A 99 12.55 31.03 -25.35
N GLU A 100 13.29 31.55 -24.37
CA GLU A 100 12.81 32.57 -23.42
C GLU A 100 12.18 33.78 -24.16
N ASN A 101 12.85 34.25 -25.22
CA ASN A 101 12.40 35.39 -26.03
C ASN A 101 11.07 35.14 -26.75
N GLN A 102 10.75 33.88 -27.09
CA GLN A 102 9.48 33.50 -27.72
C GLN A 102 8.33 33.39 -26.71
N LYS A 103 8.61 33.28 -25.40
CA LYS A 103 7.60 33.19 -24.34
C LYS A 103 7.05 34.57 -23.95
N THR A 104 7.85 35.63 -24.13
CA THR A 104 7.53 37.00 -23.72
C THR A 104 6.74 37.79 -24.77
N ALA A 105 6.57 37.26 -25.98
CA ALA A 105 5.88 37.91 -27.10
C ALA A 105 4.37 37.59 -27.15
N ARG A 106 3.71 37.47 -26.00
CA ARG A 106 2.24 37.27 -25.93
C ARG A 106 1.49 38.58 -26.09
#